data_AF-A0A355DQP6-F1
#
_entry.id   AF-A0A355DQP6-F1
#
_cell.length_a   1.000
_cell.length_b   1.000
_cell.length_c   1.000
_cell.angle_alpha   90.00
_cell.angle_beta   90.00
_cell.angle_gamma   90.00
#
_symmetry.space_group_name_H-M   'P 1'
#
loop_
_entity.id
_entity.type
_entity.pdbx_description
1 polymer ?
#
loop_
_entity_poly.entity_id
_entity_poly.type
_entity_poly.pdbx_seq_one_letter_code
_entity_poly.pdbx_strand_id
1 'polypeptide(L)'
;MVAKRVSKRLVIDACVAGSSGKEDAIEPVSVHCRDFLQAVLEMSHKVVMTPAIRDEWNEHQSQFARKWRLQMLSKRKLEILDIPTNNKLWNEIYQIIESVTRSNKQQEEMIKDIHLVEAALVTDKTVISLDDNTARRFFSKAAAQVDELKDIVWVNPDKIEEEQPIEWLQNGANPETDRLLGTWCDR
;
A
#
# COMPACT_ATOMS: atom_id res chain seq x y z
N MET A 1 -27.59 11.78 -11.64
CA MET A 1 -26.91 12.26 -10.42
C MET A 1 -25.56 11.58 -10.37
N VAL A 2 -24.46 12.31 -10.51
CA VAL A 2 -23.11 11.74 -10.40
C VAL A 2 -22.89 11.47 -8.91
N ALA A 3 -22.77 10.20 -8.53
CA ALA A 3 -22.45 9.82 -7.16
C ALA A 3 -21.21 10.61 -6.72
N LYS A 4 -21.29 11.29 -5.58
CA LYS A 4 -20.19 12.04 -5.01
C LYS A 4 -19.06 11.05 -4.75
N ARG A 5 -18.01 11.05 -5.59
CA ARG A 5 -16.85 10.17 -5.42
C ARG A 5 -16.27 10.42 -4.03
N VAL A 6 -16.35 9.41 -3.17
CA VAL A 6 -15.86 9.50 -1.79
C VAL A 6 -14.34 9.43 -1.83
N SER A 7 -13.69 10.47 -1.31
CA SER A 7 -12.24 10.47 -1.11
C SER A 7 -11.85 9.31 -0.18
N LYS A 8 -10.88 8.49 -0.61
CA LYS A 8 -10.26 7.44 0.21
C LYS A 8 -8.89 7.86 0.73
N ARG A 9 -8.48 7.30 1.85
CA ARG A 9 -7.16 7.40 2.47
C ARG A 9 -6.36 6.14 2.12
N LEU A 10 -5.33 6.32 1.32
CA LEU A 10 -4.50 5.26 0.78
C LEU A 10 -3.17 5.21 1.55
N VAL A 11 -2.74 4.03 1.96
CA VAL A 11 -1.38 3.78 2.44
C VAL A 11 -0.55 3.38 1.23
N ILE A 12 0.51 4.14 0.91
CA ILE A 12 1.38 3.86 -0.24
C ILE A 12 2.76 3.51 0.28
N ASP A 13 3.20 2.30 -0.06
CA ASP A 13 4.51 1.76 0.26
C ASP A 13 5.63 2.58 -0.41
N ALA A 14 6.77 2.67 0.27
CA ALA A 14 7.98 3.28 -0.25
C ALA A 14 8.50 2.57 -1.51
N CYS A 15 8.23 1.28 -1.71
CA CYS A 15 8.64 0.59 -2.94
C CYS A 15 7.98 1.20 -4.19
N VAL A 16 6.71 1.63 -4.12
CA VAL A 16 6.01 2.33 -5.22
C VAL A 16 6.63 3.70 -5.46
N ALA A 17 6.93 4.41 -4.36
CA ALA A 17 7.57 5.72 -4.42
C ALA A 17 9.00 5.65 -4.99
N GLY A 18 9.76 4.63 -4.62
CA GLY A 18 11.13 4.38 -5.09
C GLY A 18 11.16 3.97 -6.56
N SER A 19 10.24 3.07 -6.96
CA SER A 19 10.14 2.59 -8.34
C SER A 19 9.56 3.62 -9.30
N SER A 20 8.87 4.66 -8.84
CA SER A 20 8.37 5.72 -9.73
C SER A 20 9.52 6.47 -10.41
N GLY A 21 9.85 6.06 -11.64
CA GLY A 21 10.98 6.58 -12.40
C GLY A 21 10.83 8.05 -12.78
N LYS A 22 11.90 8.61 -13.35
CA LYS A 22 11.86 9.95 -13.97
C LYS A 22 10.94 9.94 -15.21
N GLU A 23 10.64 11.11 -15.74
CA GLU A 23 9.75 11.27 -16.91
C GLU A 23 10.27 10.52 -18.15
N ASP A 24 11.58 10.32 -18.26
CA ASP A 24 12.26 9.58 -19.33
C ASP A 24 12.40 8.07 -19.07
N ALA A 25 11.86 7.56 -17.96
CA ALA A 25 11.91 6.14 -17.66
C ALA A 25 11.06 5.33 -18.67
N ILE A 26 11.68 4.29 -19.23
CA ILE A 26 11.08 3.39 -20.24
C ILE A 26 10.70 2.04 -19.60
N GLU A 27 11.24 1.72 -18.41
CA GLU A 27 10.92 0.49 -17.71
C GLU A 27 9.42 0.46 -17.33
N PRO A 28 8.69 -0.63 -17.63
CA PRO A 28 7.24 -0.72 -17.38
C PRO A 28 6.85 -0.39 -15.94
N VAL A 29 7.49 -1.01 -14.94
CA VAL A 29 7.18 -0.79 -13.51
C VAL A 29 7.33 0.68 -13.13
N SER A 30 8.40 1.31 -13.61
CA SER A 30 8.65 2.73 -13.39
C SER A 30 7.57 3.63 -13.96
N VAL A 31 7.09 3.33 -15.17
CA VAL A 31 5.99 4.03 -15.83
C VAL A 31 4.69 3.81 -15.06
N HIS A 32 4.33 2.57 -14.75
CA HIS A 32 3.08 2.23 -14.08
C HIS A 32 2.98 2.85 -12.68
N CYS A 33 4.05 2.80 -11.89
CA CYS A 33 4.09 3.46 -10.58
C CYS A 33 3.92 4.98 -10.69
N ARG A 34 4.63 5.61 -11.62
CA ARG A 34 4.55 7.06 -11.85
C ARG A 34 3.15 7.47 -12.27
N ASP A 35 2.56 6.76 -13.23
CA ASP A 35 1.24 7.04 -13.76
C ASP A 35 0.14 6.80 -12.70
N PHE A 36 0.30 5.75 -11.88
CA PHE A 36 -0.57 5.52 -10.72
C PHE A 36 -0.49 6.65 -9.69
N LEU A 37 0.72 7.07 -9.29
CA LEU A 37 0.89 8.20 -8.37
C LEU A 37 0.29 9.48 -8.96
N GLN A 38 0.50 9.74 -10.24
CA GLN A 38 -0.10 10.88 -10.93
C GLN A 38 -1.64 10.82 -10.89
N ALA A 39 -2.23 9.65 -11.14
CA ALA A 39 -3.67 9.45 -11.01
C ALA A 39 -4.15 9.74 -9.57
N VAL A 40 -3.44 9.28 -8.54
CA VAL A 40 -3.77 9.61 -7.12
C VAL A 40 -3.76 11.13 -6.87
N LEU A 41 -2.78 11.84 -7.43
CA LEU A 41 -2.67 13.30 -7.26
C LEU A 41 -3.79 14.07 -7.94
N GLU A 42 -4.23 13.63 -9.11
CA GLU A 42 -5.31 14.25 -9.87
C GLU A 42 -6.66 13.98 -9.23
N MET A 43 -6.84 12.76 -8.71
CA MET A 43 -8.07 12.32 -8.07
C MET A 43 -8.23 12.83 -6.64
N SER A 44 -9.45 12.76 -6.08
CA SER A 44 -9.73 13.34 -4.75
C SER A 44 -9.21 12.51 -3.56
N HIS A 45 -8.38 11.49 -3.79
CA HIS A 45 -7.85 10.62 -2.74
C HIS A 45 -6.77 11.31 -1.91
N LYS A 46 -6.57 10.81 -0.70
CA LYS A 46 -5.52 11.23 0.23
C LYS A 46 -4.54 10.10 0.45
N VAL A 47 -3.34 10.46 0.88
CA VAL A 47 -2.26 9.54 1.22
C VAL A 47 -1.95 9.66 2.69
N VAL A 48 -1.93 8.52 3.36
CA VAL A 48 -1.62 8.40 4.78
C VAL A 48 -0.11 8.36 4.95
N MET A 49 0.40 9.12 5.89
CA MET A 49 1.82 9.23 6.18
C MET A 49 2.04 9.13 7.69
N THR A 50 2.52 7.98 8.14
CA THR A 50 2.99 7.81 9.53
C THR A 50 4.47 8.18 9.62
N PRO A 51 5.03 8.38 10.83
CA PRO A 51 6.48 8.54 10.99
C PRO A 51 7.27 7.40 10.34
N ALA A 52 6.87 6.14 10.53
CA ALA A 52 7.54 4.98 9.95
C ALA A 52 7.51 4.99 8.41
N ILE A 53 6.32 5.20 7.80
CA ILE A 53 6.17 5.28 6.34
C ILE A 53 6.99 6.46 5.78
N ARG A 54 6.97 7.61 6.48
CA ARG A 54 7.74 8.77 6.07
C ARG A 54 9.23 8.47 6.04
N ASP A 55 9.73 7.83 7.08
CA ASP A 55 11.16 7.60 7.23
C ASP A 55 11.63 6.61 6.16
N GLU A 56 10.84 5.58 5.88
CA GLU A 56 11.06 4.65 4.76
C GLU A 56 11.05 5.35 3.40
N TRP A 57 10.09 6.27 3.16
CA TRP A 57 10.07 7.10 1.97
C TRP A 57 11.30 8.01 1.88
N ASN A 58 11.77 8.57 3.00
CA ASN A 58 12.93 9.45 2.97
C ASN A 58 14.21 8.70 2.55
N GLU A 59 14.30 7.41 2.86
CA GLU A 59 15.41 6.53 2.48
C GLU A 59 15.31 6.07 1.02
N HIS A 60 14.11 5.75 0.53
CA HIS A 60 13.94 5.01 -0.73
C HIS A 60 13.25 5.79 -1.87
N GLN A 61 12.57 6.91 -1.60
CA GLN A 61 11.75 7.59 -2.63
C GLN A 61 12.59 8.12 -3.80
N SER A 62 12.03 8.06 -5.01
CA SER A 62 12.63 8.69 -6.17
C SER A 62 12.55 10.23 -6.11
N GLN A 63 13.31 10.90 -6.98
CA GLN A 63 13.19 12.36 -7.14
C GLN A 63 11.79 12.78 -7.61
N PHE A 64 11.14 11.94 -8.43
CA PHE A 64 9.75 12.17 -8.85
C PHE A 64 8.82 12.07 -7.65
N ALA A 65 8.86 10.98 -6.88
CA ALA A 65 8.01 10.77 -5.71
C ALA A 65 8.18 11.88 -4.67
N ARG A 66 9.41 12.38 -4.47
CA ARG A 66 9.65 13.53 -3.58
C ARG A 66 8.91 14.78 -4.06
N LYS A 67 8.97 15.12 -5.36
CA LYS A 67 8.23 16.26 -5.93
C LYS A 67 6.72 16.06 -5.83
N TRP A 68 6.26 14.88 -6.19
CA TRP A 68 4.86 14.48 -6.09
C TRP A 68 4.33 14.61 -4.66
N ARG A 69 5.10 14.17 -3.65
CA ARG A 69 4.73 14.26 -2.23
C ARG A 69 4.56 15.71 -1.78
N LEU A 70 5.40 16.62 -2.26
CA LEU A 70 5.25 18.07 -2.00
C LEU A 70 3.97 18.62 -2.64
N GLN A 71 3.60 18.13 -3.83
CA GLN A 71 2.33 18.51 -4.48
C GLN A 71 1.11 17.97 -3.73
N MET A 72 1.18 16.74 -3.19
CA MET A 72 0.15 16.19 -2.32
C MET A 72 -0.03 17.03 -1.05
N LEU A 73 1.08 17.46 -0.44
CA LEU A 73 1.06 18.33 0.73
C LEU A 73 0.42 19.70 0.40
N SER A 74 0.83 20.35 -0.69
CA SER A 74 0.30 21.67 -1.08
C SER A 74 -1.19 21.63 -1.40
N LYS A 75 -1.68 20.50 -1.95
CA LYS A 75 -3.09 20.23 -2.21
C LYS A 75 -3.86 19.71 -1.00
N ARG A 76 -3.24 19.62 0.19
CA ARG A 76 -3.83 19.09 1.44
C ARG A 76 -4.36 17.65 1.30
N LYS A 77 -3.69 16.84 0.47
CA LYS A 77 -3.98 15.42 0.24
C LYS A 77 -3.02 14.48 0.98
N LEU A 78 -2.05 15.03 1.70
CA LEU A 78 -1.19 14.25 2.60
C LEU A 78 -1.75 14.33 4.02
N GLU A 79 -2.14 13.18 4.59
CA GLU A 79 -2.69 13.05 5.93
C GLU A 79 -1.63 12.45 6.84
N ILE A 80 -1.09 13.27 7.76
CA ILE A 80 -0.06 12.84 8.70
C ILE A 80 -0.75 12.27 9.93
N LEU A 81 -0.51 11.00 10.23
CA LEU A 81 -1.10 10.32 11.37
C LEU A 81 0.02 9.81 12.29
N ASP A 82 -0.17 10.02 13.59
CA ASP A 82 0.64 9.35 14.61
C ASP A 82 -0.18 8.18 15.14
N ILE A 83 0.28 6.96 14.87
CA ILE A 83 -0.45 5.74 15.17
C ILE A 83 0.33 5.00 16.25
N PRO A 84 -0.28 4.73 17.42
CA PRO A 84 0.38 3.94 18.45
C PRO A 84 0.53 2.49 17.95
N THR A 85 1.68 1.89 18.24
CA THR A 85 1.96 0.49 17.93
C THR A 85 0.90 -0.42 18.56
N ASN A 86 0.29 -1.28 17.74
CA ASN A 86 -0.65 -2.28 18.21
C ASN A 86 0.10 -3.57 18.57
N ASN A 87 0.64 -3.60 19.79
CA ASN A 87 1.42 -4.75 20.28
C ASN A 87 0.67 -6.09 20.17
N LYS A 88 -0.67 -6.09 20.29
CA LYS A 88 -1.48 -7.31 20.15
C LYS A 88 -1.42 -7.82 18.71
N LEU A 89 -1.70 -6.94 17.74
CA LEU A 89 -1.62 -7.28 16.31
C LEU A 89 -0.21 -7.73 15.92
N TRP A 90 0.81 -7.02 16.39
CA TRP A 90 2.21 -7.39 16.16
C TRP A 90 2.51 -8.79 16.67
N ASN A 91 2.09 -9.13 17.89
CA ASN A 91 2.32 -10.45 18.45
C ASN A 91 1.58 -11.55 17.66
N GLU A 92 0.33 -11.32 17.27
CA GLU A 92 -0.45 -12.29 16.48
C GLU A 92 0.19 -12.54 15.11
N ILE A 93 0.55 -11.47 14.40
CA ILE A 93 1.24 -11.55 13.11
C ILE A 93 2.60 -12.23 13.29
N TYR A 94 3.38 -11.85 14.30
CA TYR A 94 4.70 -12.42 14.57
C TYR A 94 4.63 -13.93 14.83
N GLN A 95 3.68 -14.39 15.64
CA GLN A 95 3.50 -15.82 15.91
C GLN A 95 3.14 -16.60 14.63
N ILE A 96 2.34 -16.01 13.74
CA ILE A 96 2.05 -16.61 12.44
C ILE A 96 3.33 -16.67 11.59
N ILE A 97 4.10 -15.58 11.50
CA ILE A 97 5.38 -15.51 10.78
C ILE A 97 6.34 -16.59 11.28
N GLU A 98 6.50 -16.69 12.60
CA GLU A 98 7.37 -17.67 13.25
C GLU A 98 6.99 -19.11 12.85
N SER A 99 5.69 -19.40 12.74
CA SER A 99 5.21 -20.72 12.34
C SER A 99 5.42 -21.09 10.87
N VAL A 100 5.56 -20.10 9.97
CA VAL A 100 5.63 -20.33 8.51
C VAL A 100 7.00 -20.06 7.88
N THR A 101 7.88 -19.38 8.59
CA THR A 101 9.24 -19.03 8.13
C THR A 101 10.26 -20.10 8.52
N ARG A 102 11.36 -20.16 7.78
CA ARG A 102 12.46 -21.11 8.02
C ARG A 102 13.74 -20.43 8.49
N SER A 103 13.78 -19.09 8.52
CA SER A 103 14.93 -18.32 8.95
C SER A 103 14.55 -16.91 9.43
N ASN A 104 15.37 -16.34 10.30
CA ASN A 104 15.18 -14.98 10.83
C ASN A 104 15.16 -13.92 9.73
N LYS A 105 15.93 -14.12 8.64
CA LYS A 105 15.92 -13.20 7.49
C LYS A 105 14.54 -13.13 6.83
N GLN A 106 13.87 -14.27 6.65
CA GLN A 106 12.51 -14.30 6.11
C GLN A 106 11.53 -13.61 7.07
N GLN A 107 11.72 -13.79 8.38
CA GLN A 107 10.89 -13.12 9.39
C GLN A 107 11.05 -11.60 9.30
N GLU A 108 12.28 -11.10 9.24
CA GLU A 108 12.57 -9.68 9.14
C GLU A 108 11.99 -9.07 7.86
N GLU A 109 12.13 -9.73 6.71
CA GLU A 109 11.55 -9.28 5.45
C GLU A 109 10.02 -9.16 5.53
N MET A 110 9.34 -10.10 6.20
CA MET A 110 7.88 -10.10 6.31
C MET A 110 7.34 -9.13 7.37
N ILE A 111 8.13 -8.84 8.41
CA ILE A 111 7.75 -7.90 9.47
C ILE A 111 7.90 -6.44 9.01
N LYS A 112 8.81 -6.17 8.06
CA LYS A 112 9.10 -4.80 7.61
C LYS A 112 7.85 -4.01 7.23
N ASP A 113 6.86 -4.66 6.62
CA ASP A 113 5.67 -4.00 6.06
C ASP A 113 4.46 -3.95 7.01
N ILE A 114 4.62 -4.37 8.27
CA ILE A 114 3.51 -4.38 9.24
C ILE A 114 2.99 -2.97 9.56
N HIS A 115 3.85 -1.95 9.51
CA HIS A 115 3.44 -0.55 9.70
C HIS A 115 2.48 -0.07 8.60
N LEU A 116 2.56 -0.63 7.39
CA LEU A 116 1.60 -0.35 6.31
C LEU A 116 0.21 -0.87 6.67
N VAL A 117 0.16 -2.10 7.21
CA VAL A 117 -1.07 -2.74 7.67
C VAL A 117 -1.68 -1.99 8.84
N GLU A 118 -0.88 -1.58 9.84
CA GLU A 118 -1.36 -0.76 10.96
C GLU A 118 -1.98 0.56 10.48
N ALA A 119 -1.31 1.24 9.55
CA ALA A 119 -1.83 2.46 8.95
C ALA A 119 -3.14 2.22 8.19
N ALA A 120 -3.25 1.09 7.48
CA ALA A 120 -4.46 0.75 6.74
C ALA A 120 -5.63 0.46 7.68
N LEU A 121 -5.40 -0.27 8.78
CA LEU A 121 -6.43 -0.68 9.73
C LEU A 121 -7.12 0.50 10.44
N VAL A 122 -6.39 1.59 10.70
CA VAL A 122 -6.97 2.80 11.33
C VAL A 122 -7.50 3.82 10.30
N THR A 123 -7.39 3.51 9.01
CA THR A 123 -7.85 4.38 7.92
C THR A 123 -8.91 3.67 7.06
N ASP A 124 -8.74 3.63 5.74
CA ASP A 124 -9.72 3.05 4.81
C ASP A 124 -9.30 1.65 4.33
N LYS A 125 -8.48 0.93 5.12
CA LYS A 125 -8.04 -0.45 4.88
C LYS A 125 -7.48 -0.68 3.47
N THR A 126 -6.67 0.24 2.96
CA THR A 126 -6.15 0.18 1.59
C THR A 126 -4.65 0.40 1.55
N VAL A 127 -3.91 -0.58 1.05
CA VAL A 127 -2.45 -0.56 0.85
C VAL A 127 -2.13 -0.65 -0.64
N ILE A 128 -1.21 0.20 -1.10
CA ILE A 128 -0.64 0.16 -2.44
C ILE A 128 0.83 -0.23 -2.32
N SER A 129 1.22 -1.36 -2.90
CA SER A 129 2.59 -1.89 -2.82
C SER A 129 2.91 -2.76 -4.04
N LEU A 130 4.18 -2.81 -4.44
CA LEU A 130 4.69 -3.72 -5.48
C LEU A 130 4.94 -5.14 -4.97
N ASP A 131 4.94 -5.36 -3.65
CA ASP A 131 5.37 -6.62 -3.06
C ASP A 131 4.23 -7.64 -2.92
N ASP A 132 3.85 -8.22 -4.06
CA ASP A 132 2.90 -9.33 -4.08
C ASP A 132 3.53 -10.64 -3.53
N ASN A 133 4.82 -10.85 -3.79
CA ASN A 133 5.49 -12.14 -3.59
C ASN A 133 5.87 -12.42 -2.12
N THR A 134 6.12 -11.37 -1.35
CA THR A 134 6.51 -11.47 0.07
C THR A 134 5.42 -10.87 0.93
N ALA A 135 5.24 -9.55 0.96
CA ALA A 135 4.31 -8.87 1.87
C ALA A 135 2.85 -9.29 1.65
N ARG A 136 2.28 -9.11 0.45
CA ARG A 136 0.85 -9.43 0.19
C ARG A 136 0.55 -10.91 0.41
N ARG A 137 1.37 -11.80 -0.15
CA ARG A 137 1.22 -13.24 0.04
C ARG A 137 1.30 -13.64 1.51
N PHE A 138 2.16 -12.99 2.27
CA PHE A 138 2.26 -13.23 3.70
C PHE A 138 1.02 -12.73 4.45
N PHE A 139 0.64 -11.46 4.29
CA PHE A 139 -0.50 -10.91 5.02
C PHE A 139 -1.82 -11.57 4.59
N SER A 140 -1.92 -12.08 3.37
CA SER A 140 -3.04 -12.93 2.94
C SER A 140 -3.10 -14.25 3.72
N LYS A 141 -1.96 -14.92 3.96
CA LYS A 141 -1.91 -16.09 4.86
C LYS A 141 -2.26 -15.72 6.29
N ALA A 142 -1.77 -14.59 6.79
CA ALA A 142 -2.10 -14.10 8.12
C ALA A 142 -3.60 -13.77 8.25
N ALA A 143 -4.23 -13.26 7.20
CA ALA A 143 -5.67 -12.98 7.16
C ALA A 143 -6.55 -14.24 7.29
N ALA A 144 -6.00 -15.44 7.08
CA ALA A 144 -6.71 -16.69 7.40
C ALA A 144 -6.92 -16.89 8.91
N GLN A 145 -6.10 -16.24 9.75
CA GLN A 145 -6.08 -16.39 11.21
C GLN A 145 -6.40 -15.08 11.96
N VAL A 146 -6.14 -13.93 11.34
CA VAL A 146 -6.38 -12.59 11.91
C VAL A 146 -7.49 -11.90 11.11
N ASP A 147 -8.69 -11.84 11.70
CA ASP A 147 -9.90 -11.35 11.02
C ASP A 147 -9.77 -9.89 10.56
N GLU A 148 -9.08 -9.05 11.33
CA GLU A 148 -8.89 -7.64 11.03
C GLU A 148 -8.20 -7.41 9.67
N LEU A 149 -7.37 -8.34 9.23
CA LEU A 149 -6.61 -8.25 7.98
C LEU A 149 -7.45 -8.58 6.74
N LYS A 150 -8.54 -9.33 6.88
CA LYS A 150 -9.31 -9.89 5.75
C LYS A 150 -9.82 -8.81 4.81
N ASP A 151 -10.26 -7.69 5.37
CA ASP A 151 -10.86 -6.57 4.63
C ASP A 151 -9.83 -5.58 4.07
N ILE A 152 -8.53 -5.82 4.25
CA ILE A 152 -7.51 -4.94 3.70
C ILE A 152 -7.45 -5.16 2.18
N VAL A 153 -7.71 -4.09 1.44
CA VAL A 153 -7.50 -3.98 0.01
C VAL A 153 -6.00 -3.79 -0.23
N TRP A 154 -5.41 -4.69 -1.00
CA TRP A 154 -4.02 -4.58 -1.45
C TRP A 154 -4.00 -4.45 -2.97
N VAL A 155 -3.28 -3.45 -3.48
CA VAL A 155 -3.20 -3.16 -4.92
C VAL A 155 -1.76 -3.03 -5.35
N ASN A 156 -1.41 -3.74 -6.42
CA ASN A 156 -0.13 -3.58 -7.09
C ASN A 156 -0.27 -2.68 -8.33
N PRO A 157 0.36 -1.49 -8.36
CA PRO A 157 0.23 -0.57 -9.49
C PRO A 157 0.80 -1.11 -10.81
N ASP A 158 1.63 -2.16 -10.76
CA ASP A 158 2.23 -2.78 -11.95
C ASP A 158 1.34 -3.85 -12.60
N LYS A 159 0.30 -4.34 -11.90
CA LYS A 159 -0.65 -5.36 -12.39
C LYS A 159 -1.71 -4.74 -13.29
N ILE A 160 -1.29 -4.10 -14.38
CA ILE A 160 -2.18 -3.29 -15.23
C ILE A 160 -3.24 -4.11 -15.98
N GLU A 161 -2.95 -5.36 -16.32
CA GLU A 161 -3.88 -6.23 -17.05
C GLU A 161 -4.84 -6.95 -16.10
N GLU A 162 -4.33 -7.45 -14.97
CA GLU A 162 -5.12 -8.26 -14.03
C GLU A 162 -5.89 -7.43 -13.01
N GLU A 163 -5.30 -6.33 -12.56
CA GLU A 163 -5.84 -5.49 -11.48
C GLU A 163 -6.26 -4.10 -11.95
N GLN A 164 -5.98 -3.68 -13.19
CA GLN A 164 -6.39 -2.37 -13.75
C GLN A 164 -6.40 -1.22 -12.71
N PRO A 165 -5.28 -0.96 -12.01
CA PRO A 165 -5.27 -0.23 -10.75
C PRO A 165 -5.70 1.23 -10.89
N ILE A 166 -5.43 1.85 -12.05
CA ILE A 166 -5.89 3.22 -12.35
C ILE A 166 -7.40 3.25 -12.58
N GLU A 167 -7.99 2.28 -13.28
CA GLU A 167 -9.44 2.21 -13.47
C GLU A 167 -10.17 1.99 -12.14
N TRP A 168 -9.66 1.08 -11.31
CA TRP A 168 -10.15 0.88 -9.95
C TRP A 168 -10.11 2.16 -9.11
N LEU A 169 -8.98 2.89 -9.18
CA LEU A 169 -8.84 4.18 -8.51
C LEU A 169 -9.89 5.17 -9.05
N GLN A 170 -10.05 5.26 -10.38
CA GLN A 170 -11.05 6.09 -11.07
C GLN A 170 -12.49 5.79 -10.65
N ASN A 171 -12.77 4.52 -10.35
CA ASN A 171 -14.05 4.02 -9.85
C ASN A 171 -14.24 4.22 -8.33
N GLY A 172 -13.34 4.96 -7.69
CA GLY A 172 -13.47 5.43 -6.31
C GLY A 172 -12.70 4.60 -5.29
N ALA A 173 -11.81 3.72 -5.73
CA ALA A 173 -11.02 2.83 -4.86
C ALA A 173 -11.92 2.06 -3.88
N ASN A 174 -12.99 1.45 -4.41
CA ASN A 174 -13.88 0.62 -3.61
C ASN A 174 -13.26 -0.76 -3.38
N PRO A 175 -13.50 -1.39 -2.21
CA PRO A 175 -13.03 -2.75 -1.99
C PRO A 175 -13.61 -3.72 -3.02
N GLU A 176 -12.72 -4.49 -3.67
CA GLU A 176 -13.07 -5.55 -4.62
C GLU A 176 -12.54 -6.87 -4.06
N THR A 177 -13.34 -7.93 -4.15
CA THR A 177 -13.06 -9.22 -3.49
C THR A 177 -11.71 -9.81 -3.87
N ASP A 178 -11.27 -9.66 -5.11
CA ASP A 178 -9.98 -10.18 -5.56
C ASP A 178 -8.78 -9.34 -5.11
N ARG A 179 -9.00 -8.17 -4.52
CA ARG A 179 -7.94 -7.34 -3.90
C ARG A 179 -7.85 -7.49 -2.39
N LEU A 180 -8.87 -8.09 -1.77
CA LEU A 180 -8.90 -8.29 -0.32
C LEU A 180 -7.91 -9.37 0.09
N LEU A 181 -7.08 -9.10 1.10
CA LEU A 181 -6.12 -10.09 1.60
C LEU A 181 -6.79 -11.42 2.00
N GLY A 182 -8.01 -11.38 2.53
CA GLY A 182 -8.73 -12.58 2.98
C GLY A 182 -9.25 -13.48 1.85
N THR A 183 -9.33 -12.98 0.62
CA THR A 183 -9.82 -13.72 -0.55
C THR A 183 -8.85 -13.71 -1.73
N TRP A 184 -7.73 -12.99 -1.60
CA TRP A 184 -6.65 -12.99 -2.58
C TRP A 184 -6.01 -14.38 -2.66
N CYS A 185 -5.75 -14.81 -3.89
CA CYS A 185 -4.99 -16.01 -4.19
C CYS A 185 -3.84 -15.64 -5.13
N ASP A 186 -2.69 -16.29 -4.92
CA ASP A 186 -1.54 -16.19 -5.82
C ASP A 186 -1.97 -16.76 -7.19
N ARG A 187 -2.12 -15.90 -8.19
CA ARG A 187 -2.59 -16.25 -9.54
C ARG A 187 -1.42 -16.55 -10.46
#